data_AF-A0A535KRZ3-F1
#
_entry.id   AF-A0A535KRZ3-F1
#
_cell.length_a   1.000
_cell.length_b   1.000
_cell.length_c   1.000
_cell.angle_alpha   90.00
_cell.angle_beta   90.00
_cell.angle_gamma   90.00
#
_symmetry.space_group_name_H-M   'P 1'
#
loop_
_entity.id
_entity.type
_entity.pdbx_description
1 polymer ?
#
loop_
_entity_poly.entity_id
_entity_poly.type
_entity_poly.pdbx_seq_one_letter_code
_entity_poly.pdbx_strand_id
1 'polypeptide(L)'
;MKGFKAFLLRGNVVELAIAVVIGVAFGVVIAAFVKDLITPLIAALGGQPDFASLYFTINKSKFMYGDFIDALLAFLIIAAVIYFFVVVPYTAMLARSRKEPPADPTTKKCTECLSEIPKDARRCAFCSSPQPA
;
A
#
# COMPACT_ATOMS: atom_id res chain seq x y z
N MET A 1 -4.34 -0.42 33.15
CA MET A 1 -4.20 0.78 32.28
C MET A 1 -2.74 1.20 32.01
N LYS A 2 -1.82 1.17 32.98
CA LYS A 2 -0.40 1.54 32.75
C LYS A 2 0.31 0.68 31.68
N GLY A 3 0.08 -0.64 31.66
CA GLY A 3 0.69 -1.55 30.66
C GLY A 3 0.19 -1.35 29.22
N PHE A 4 -1.08 -0.98 29.03
CA PHE A 4 -1.65 -0.71 27.71
C PHE A 4 -1.10 0.59 27.11
N LYS A 5 -0.96 1.64 27.92
CA LYS A 5 -0.28 2.88 27.50
C LYS A 5 1.19 2.64 27.16
N ALA A 6 1.90 1.82 27.93
CA ALA A 6 3.30 1.45 27.64
C ALA A 6 3.46 0.61 26.35
N PHE A 7 2.45 -0.20 26.00
CA PHE A 7 2.41 -0.93 24.74
C PHE A 7 2.14 -0.01 23.54
N LEU A 8 1.18 0.92 23.66
CA LEU A 8 0.90 1.93 22.63
C LEU A 8 2.07 2.90 22.41
N LEU A 9 2.85 3.21 23.46
CA LEU A 9 4.03 4.07 23.35
C LEU A 9 5.23 3.40 22.69
N ARG A 10 5.16 2.10 22.33
CA ARG A 10 6.12 1.52 21.37
C ARG A 10 5.79 2.09 20.00
N GLY A 11 6.52 3.11 19.57
CA GLY A 11 6.28 3.89 18.33
C GLY A 11 5.93 3.07 17.09
N ASN A 12 6.52 1.87 16.96
CA ASN A 12 6.22 0.92 15.88
C ASN A 12 4.74 0.53 15.74
N VAL A 13 3.98 0.45 16.84
CA VAL A 13 2.55 0.04 16.80
C VAL A 13 1.66 1.18 16.31
N VAL A 14 1.98 2.42 16.69
CA VAL A 14 1.20 3.60 16.31
C VAL A 14 1.40 3.91 14.83
N GLU A 15 2.63 3.85 14.34
CA GLU A 15 2.94 4.04 12.91
C GLU A 15 2.25 2.98 12.05
N LEU A 16 2.31 1.71 12.46
CA LEU A 16 1.59 0.63 11.77
C LEU A 16 0.07 0.86 11.77
N ALA A 17 -0.50 1.25 12.92
CA ALA A 17 -1.93 1.49 13.03
C ALA A 17 -2.39 2.63 12.10
N ILE A 18 -1.63 3.72 12.05
CA ILE A 18 -1.90 4.85 11.15
C ILE A 18 -1.82 4.40 9.68
N ALA A 19 -0.79 3.65 9.32
CA ALA A 19 -0.62 3.15 7.95
C ALA A 19 -1.80 2.28 7.50
N VAL A 20 -2.29 1.38 8.36
CA VAL A 20 -3.44 0.52 8.06
C VAL A 20 -4.72 1.34 7.89
N VAL A 21 -5.00 2.28 8.81
CA VAL A 21 -6.21 3.12 8.74
C VAL A 21 -6.23 3.97 7.48
N ILE A 22 -5.10 4.59 7.13
CA ILE A 22 -4.97 5.38 5.90
C ILE A 22 -5.12 4.48 4.67
N GLY A 23 -4.51 3.29 4.66
CA GLY A 23 -4.62 2.33 3.57
C GLY A 23 -6.07 1.90 3.29
N VAL A 24 -6.83 1.59 4.34
CA VAL A 24 -8.25 1.22 4.23
C VAL A 24 -9.09 2.41 3.74
N ALA A 25 -8.92 3.58 4.34
CA ALA A 25 -9.67 4.78 3.96
C ALA A 25 -9.42 5.17 2.50
N PHE A 26 -8.16 5.12 2.06
CA PHE A 26 -7.79 5.42 0.67
C PHE A 26 -8.37 4.40 -0.31
N GLY A 27 -8.38 3.11 0.06
CA GLY A 27 -9.03 2.06 -0.73
C GLY A 27 -10.52 2.34 -0.98
N VAL A 28 -11.25 2.85 0.02
CA VAL A 28 -12.66 3.24 -0.13
C VAL A 28 -12.82 4.40 -1.11
N VAL A 29 -11.96 5.42 -1.05
CA VAL A 29 -12.01 6.57 -1.97
C VAL A 29 -11.78 6.12 -3.41
N ILE A 30 -10.80 5.24 -3.64
CA ILE A 30 -10.54 4.71 -4.98
C ILE A 30 -11.70 3.85 -5.47
N ALA A 31 -12.25 2.98 -4.61
CA ALA A 31 -13.38 2.14 -4.98
C ALA A 31 -14.59 2.98 -5.38
N ALA A 32 -14.88 4.07 -4.64
CA ALA A 32 -15.92 5.03 -5.00
C ALA A 32 -15.62 5.73 -6.33
N PHE A 33 -14.39 6.20 -6.55
CA PHE A 33 -14.00 6.83 -7.81
C PHE A 33 -14.18 5.90 -9.01
N VAL A 34 -13.77 4.63 -8.91
CA VAL A 34 -13.96 3.68 -10.00
C VAL A 34 -15.44 3.39 -10.23
N LYS A 35 -16.19 3.10 -9.16
CA LYS A 35 -17.60 2.78 -9.24
C LYS A 35 -18.43 3.94 -9.81
N ASP A 36 -18.18 5.16 -9.34
CA ASP A 36 -19.06 6.31 -9.59
C ASP A 36 -18.65 7.10 -10.84
N LEU A 37 -17.37 7.06 -11.25
CA LEU A 37 -16.89 7.79 -12.43
C LEU A 37 -16.49 6.86 -13.58
N ILE A 38 -15.69 5.82 -13.30
CA ILE A 38 -15.07 5.01 -14.35
C ILE A 38 -16.06 3.99 -14.92
N THR A 39 -16.77 3.24 -14.07
CA THR A 39 -17.78 2.26 -14.49
C THR A 39 -18.84 2.88 -15.42
N PRO A 40 -19.48 4.04 -15.09
CA PRO A 40 -20.43 4.65 -16.01
C PRO A 40 -19.78 5.22 -17.27
N LEU A 41 -18.54 5.71 -17.21
CA LEU A 41 -17.82 6.19 -18.39
C LEU A 41 -17.51 5.05 -19.36
N ILE A 42 -17.09 3.88 -18.84
CA ILE A 42 -16.89 2.67 -19.64
C ILE A 42 -18.23 2.18 -20.19
N ALA A 43 -19.28 2.17 -19.38
CA ALA A 43 -20.62 1.78 -19.83
C ALA A 43 -21.16 2.70 -20.95
N ALA A 44 -20.83 4.00 -20.90
CA ALA A 44 -21.21 4.98 -21.92
C ALA A 44 -20.43 4.83 -23.23
N LEU A 45 -19.15 4.41 -23.17
CA LEU A 45 -18.28 4.28 -24.35
C LEU A 45 -18.28 2.88 -24.97
N GLY A 46 -18.46 1.84 -24.17
CA GLY A 46 -18.34 0.43 -24.56
C GLY A 46 -19.63 -0.40 -24.42
N GLY A 47 -20.75 0.22 -24.00
CA GLY A 47 -21.97 -0.50 -23.64
C GLY A 47 -21.87 -1.13 -22.24
N GLN A 48 -22.99 -1.63 -21.70
CA GLN A 48 -23.01 -2.27 -20.37
C GLN A 48 -21.99 -3.43 -20.33
N PRO A 49 -20.93 -3.37 -19.50
CA PRO A 49 -20.13 -4.54 -19.17
C PRO A 49 -20.93 -5.35 -18.15
N ASP A 50 -22.10 -5.84 -18.56
CA ASP A 50 -22.94 -6.69 -17.74
C ASP A 50 -22.76 -8.11 -18.27
N PHE A 51 -21.63 -8.72 -17.90
CA PHE A 51 -21.42 -10.13 -18.15
C PHE A 51 -22.15 -10.97 -17.10
N ALA A 52 -22.68 -10.38 -16.02
CA ALA A 52 -23.38 -11.07 -14.94
C ALA A 52 -24.55 -11.95 -15.40
N SER A 53 -25.16 -11.65 -16.55
CA SER A 53 -26.22 -12.49 -17.12
C SER A 53 -25.73 -13.78 -17.78
N LEU A 54 -24.42 -13.96 -17.97
CA LEU A 54 -23.84 -15.21 -18.48
C LEU A 54 -23.69 -16.22 -17.34
N TYR A 55 -24.52 -17.27 -17.40
CA TYR A 55 -24.48 -18.38 -16.46
C TYR A 55 -24.57 -19.72 -17.18
N PHE A 56 -23.90 -20.73 -16.62
CA PHE A 56 -24.02 -22.11 -17.05
C PHE A 56 -24.75 -22.93 -15.98
N THR A 57 -25.70 -23.76 -16.38
CA THR A 57 -26.41 -24.66 -15.47
C THR A 57 -25.84 -26.06 -15.52
N ILE A 58 -25.22 -26.50 -14.43
CA ILE A 58 -24.86 -27.91 -14.20
C ILE A 58 -25.76 -28.43 -13.09
N ASN A 59 -26.55 -29.47 -13.38
CA ASN A 59 -27.29 -30.23 -12.37
C ASN A 59 -28.19 -29.37 -11.46
N LYS A 60 -28.93 -28.42 -12.06
CA LYS A 60 -29.79 -27.41 -11.40
C LYS A 60 -29.06 -26.34 -10.56
N SER A 61 -27.72 -26.33 -10.54
CA SER A 61 -26.94 -25.23 -9.97
C SER A 61 -26.60 -24.21 -11.05
N LYS A 62 -26.89 -22.92 -10.78
CA LYS A 62 -26.55 -21.80 -11.67
C LYS A 62 -25.14 -21.30 -11.34
N PHE A 63 -24.19 -21.52 -12.23
CA PHE A 63 -22.84 -20.96 -12.13
C PHE A 63 -22.77 -19.65 -12.92
N MET A 64 -22.79 -18.51 -12.21
CA MET A 64 -22.72 -17.17 -12.80
C MET A 64 -21.26 -16.75 -12.98
N TYR A 65 -20.59 -17.32 -13.99
CA TYR A 65 -19.19 -16.97 -14.31
C TYR A 65 -19.06 -15.53 -14.83
N GLY A 66 -20.17 -14.96 -15.32
CA GLY A 66 -20.29 -13.56 -15.66
C GLY A 66 -19.84 -12.59 -14.58
N ASP A 67 -20.36 -12.79 -13.35
CA ASP A 67 -20.05 -11.96 -12.19
C ASP A 67 -18.56 -12.01 -11.81
N PHE A 68 -17.93 -13.17 -12.00
CA PHE A 68 -16.48 -13.32 -11.80
C PHE A 68 -15.67 -12.53 -12.82
N ILE A 69 -16.09 -12.52 -14.10
CA ILE A 69 -15.43 -11.74 -15.15
C ILE A 69 -15.58 -10.24 -14.87
N ASP A 70 -16.77 -9.80 -14.46
CA ASP A 70 -17.03 -8.41 -14.08
C ASP A 70 -16.16 -7.98 -12.89
N ALA A 71 -16.04 -8.82 -11.86
CA ALA A 71 -15.16 -8.56 -10.72
C ALA A 71 -13.68 -8.48 -11.13
N LEU A 72 -13.23 -9.36 -12.03
CA LEU A 72 -11.86 -9.34 -12.54
C LEU A 72 -11.57 -8.08 -13.37
N LEU A 73 -12.51 -7.68 -14.23
CA LEU A 73 -12.39 -6.47 -15.05
C LEU A 73 -12.33 -5.23 -14.17
N ALA A 74 -13.21 -5.13 -13.17
CA ALA A 74 -13.22 -4.06 -12.18
C ALA A 74 -11.89 -3.98 -11.43
N PHE A 75 -11.34 -5.12 -11.00
CA PHE A 75 -10.03 -5.17 -10.34
C PHE A 75 -8.90 -4.64 -11.24
N LEU A 76 -8.85 -5.05 -12.50
CA LEU A 76 -7.85 -4.58 -13.46
C LEU A 76 -7.96 -3.07 -13.71
N ILE A 77 -9.18 -2.55 -13.82
CA ILE A 77 -9.42 -1.11 -13.99
C ILE A 77 -8.95 -0.33 -12.76
N ILE A 78 -9.30 -0.78 -11.54
CA ILE A 78 -8.84 -0.15 -10.30
C ILE A 78 -7.31 -0.16 -10.24
N ALA A 79 -6.68 -1.30 -10.52
CA ALA A 79 -5.22 -1.44 -10.51
C ALA A 79 -4.55 -0.48 -11.52
N ALA A 80 -5.11 -0.36 -12.73
CA ALA A 80 -4.62 0.55 -13.75
C ALA A 80 -4.73 2.02 -13.33
N VAL A 81 -5.87 2.41 -12.74
CA VAL A 81 -6.09 3.77 -12.22
C VAL A 81 -5.13 4.09 -11.08
N ILE A 82 -4.97 3.19 -10.10
CA ILE A 82 -4.01 3.39 -8.99
C ILE A 82 -2.60 3.53 -9.53
N TYR A 83 -2.19 2.65 -10.44
CA TYR A 83 -0.86 2.69 -11.01
C TYR A 83 -0.61 4.03 -11.73
N PHE A 84 -1.53 4.46 -12.59
CA PHE A 84 -1.34 5.66 -13.41
C PHE A 84 -1.49 6.97 -12.62
N PHE A 85 -2.46 7.07 -11.71
CA PHE A 85 -2.75 8.33 -10.99
C PHE A 85 -2.04 8.46 -9.65
N VAL A 86 -1.57 7.36 -9.04
CA VAL A 86 -0.88 7.41 -7.75
C VAL A 86 0.59 7.03 -7.94
N VAL A 87 0.85 5.82 -8.45
CA VAL A 87 2.22 5.29 -8.50
C VAL A 87 3.10 6.06 -9.47
N VAL A 88 2.63 6.34 -10.69
CA VAL A 88 3.40 7.10 -11.69
C VAL A 88 3.76 8.51 -11.21
N PRO A 89 2.83 9.38 -10.76
CA PRO A 89 3.20 10.71 -10.30
C PRO A 89 4.01 10.67 -9.01
N TYR A 90 3.73 9.73 -8.09
CA TYR A 90 4.52 9.56 -6.88
C TYR A 90 5.97 9.17 -7.20
N THR A 91 6.17 8.17 -8.05
CA THR A 91 7.51 7.73 -8.48
C THR A 91 8.22 8.79 -9.33
N ALA A 92 7.51 9.50 -10.20
CA ALA A 92 8.05 10.60 -10.99
C ALA A 92 8.45 11.79 -10.12
N MET A 93 7.64 12.14 -9.12
CA MET A 93 7.94 13.20 -8.15
C MET A 93 9.12 12.81 -7.26
N LEU A 94 9.17 11.58 -6.78
CA LEU A 94 10.31 11.06 -6.00
C LEU A 94 11.60 11.03 -6.83
N ALA A 95 11.51 10.64 -8.11
CA ALA A 95 12.64 10.67 -9.03
C ALA A 95 13.14 12.11 -9.28
N ARG A 96 12.23 13.09 -9.33
CA ARG A 96 12.57 14.52 -9.42
C ARG A 96 13.06 15.11 -8.10
N SER A 97 12.64 14.56 -6.97
CA SER A 97 12.96 15.01 -5.62
C SER A 97 14.06 14.17 -4.96
N ARG A 98 15.01 13.64 -5.73
CA ARG A 98 16.25 13.03 -5.20
C ARG A 98 17.12 14.08 -4.47
N LYS A 99 16.64 14.52 -3.30
CA LYS A 99 17.39 15.22 -2.28
C LYS A 99 17.38 14.52 -0.91
N GLU A 100 16.53 13.53 -0.67
CA GLU A 100 16.79 12.56 0.40
C GLU A 100 16.26 11.17 0.04
N PRO A 101 17.07 10.11 0.15
CA PRO A 101 16.53 8.75 0.18
C PRO A 101 15.54 8.64 1.36
N PRO A 102 14.39 7.98 1.16
CA PRO A 102 13.35 7.89 2.18
C PRO A 102 13.90 7.15 3.39
N ALA A 103 13.84 7.77 4.58
CA ALA A 103 14.05 7.20 5.92
C ALA A 103 14.75 5.82 5.94
N ASP A 104 15.94 5.75 5.34
CA ASP A 104 16.88 4.69 5.62
C ASP A 104 17.15 4.84 7.12
N PRO A 105 17.08 3.79 7.96
CA PRO A 105 17.30 3.95 9.39
C PRO A 105 18.60 4.72 9.56
N THR A 106 18.46 5.98 10.01
CA THR A 106 19.59 6.91 10.22
C THR A 106 20.58 6.32 11.21
N THR A 107 20.16 5.25 11.90
CA THR A 107 20.89 4.46 12.86
C THR A 107 21.15 3.03 12.36
N LYS A 108 22.40 2.58 12.45
CA LYS A 108 22.78 1.16 12.43
C LYS A 108 22.98 0.65 13.86
N LYS A 109 22.83 -0.66 14.08
CA LYS A 109 23.21 -1.27 15.37
C LYS A 109 24.70 -1.53 15.38
N CYS A 110 25.36 -1.12 16.47
CA CYS A 110 26.75 -1.48 16.72
C CYS A 110 26.88 -3.00 16.85
N THR A 111 27.85 -3.61 16.16
CA THR A 111 28.11 -5.06 16.23
C THR A 111 28.49 -5.53 17.63
N GLU A 112 29.25 -4.71 18.37
CA GLU A 112 29.74 -5.06 19.71
C GLU A 112 28.71 -4.82 20.82
N CYS A 113 28.27 -3.57 20.98
CA CYS A 113 27.46 -3.17 22.12
C CYS A 113 25.95 -3.09 21.84
N LEU A 114 25.51 -3.42 20.61
CA LEU A 114 24.11 -3.44 20.18
C LEU A 114 23.35 -2.10 20.33
N SER A 115 24.05 -1.01 20.65
CA SER A 115 23.50 0.35 20.71
C SER A 115 23.18 0.90 19.31
N GLU A 116 22.20 1.79 19.24
CA GLU A 116 21.83 2.49 18.02
C GLU A 116 22.79 3.67 17.79
N ILE A 117 23.50 3.65 16.66
CA ILE A 117 24.49 4.67 16.29
C ILE A 117 24.23 5.17 14.87
N PRO A 118 24.60 6.40 14.50
CA PRO A 118 24.40 6.91 13.14
C PRO A 118 25.02 5.99 12.07
N LYS A 119 24.34 5.82 10.93
CA LYS A 119 24.78 4.93 9.84
C LYS A 119 26.21 5.24 9.36
N ASP A 120 26.55 6.53 9.29
CA ASP A 120 27.88 7.03 8.88
C ASP A 120 28.94 7.01 9.99
N ALA A 121 28.60 6.57 11.20
CA ALA A 121 29.55 6.52 12.30
C ALA A 121 30.63 5.46 12.04
N ARG A 122 31.90 5.90 12.02
CA ARG A 122 33.10 5.03 11.94
C ARG A 122 33.55 4.48 13.29
N ARG A 123 33.09 5.10 14.38
CA ARG A 123 33.32 4.66 15.76
C ARG A 123 32.04 4.79 16.56
N CYS A 124 31.77 3.78 17.39
CA CYS A 124 30.60 3.81 18.28
C CYS A 124 30.80 4.82 19.42
N ALA A 125 29.81 5.66 19.71
CA ALA A 125 29.86 6.61 20.82
C ALA A 125 29.78 5.95 22.21
N PHE A 126 29.20 4.75 22.30
CA PHE A 126 28.97 4.05 23.56
C PHE A 126 30.14 3.15 23.96
N CYS A 127 30.71 2.39 23.02
CA CYS A 127 31.78 1.43 23.31
C CYS A 127 33.11 1.74 22.60
N SER A 128 33.20 2.84 21.85
CA SER A 128 34.40 3.28 21.12
C SER A 128 34.95 2.30 20.06
N SER A 129 34.27 1.17 19.81
CA SER A 129 34.72 0.18 18.82
C SER A 129 34.59 0.71 17.39
N PRO A 130 35.51 0.34 16.48
CA PRO A 130 35.41 0.65 15.07
C PRO A 130 34.20 -0.05 14.47
N GLN A 131 33.48 0.65 13.60
CA GLN A 131 32.28 0.13 12.95
C GLN A 131 32.56 -0.17 11.48
N PRO A 132 32.03 -1.28 10.94
CA PRO A 132 32.10 -1.53 9.51
C PRO A 132 31.43 -0.37 8.76
N ALA A 133 32.07 0.04 7.67
CA ALA A 133 31.57 1.07 6.77
C ALA A 133 30.27 0.63 6.10
#